data_AF-A0A9D4QCT4-F1
#
_entry.id   AF-A0A9D4QCT4-F1
#
_cell.length_a   1.000
_cell.length_b   1.000
_cell.length_c   1.000
_cell.angle_alpha   90.00
_cell.angle_beta   90.00
_cell.angle_gamma   90.00
#
_symmetry.space_group_name_H-M   'P 1'
#
loop_
_entity.id
_entity.type
_entity.pdbx_description
1 polymer ?
#
loop_
_entity_poly.entity_id
_entity_poly.type
_entity_poly.pdbx_seq_one_letter_code
_entity_poly.pdbx_strand_id
1 'polypeptide(L)'
;MITNILRKLPSSYTDPDMRPGEIFLGITLGAPVLKGANIFKLYGPVSTYCRDDDRLVKVDIVADYPMEFSAPWKICSGKEGVVGIHGTARVTVTFEVTHP
;
A
#
# COMPACT_ATOMS: atom_id res chain seq x y z
N MET A 1 -12.60 -1.58 -16.27
CA MET A 1 -11.46 -2.52 -16.21
C MET A 1 -10.69 -2.38 -14.89
N ILE A 2 -10.11 -1.21 -14.56
CA ILE A 2 -9.33 -1.01 -13.32
C ILE A 2 -10.18 -0.89 -12.04
N THR A 3 -11.40 -0.34 -12.13
CA THR A 3 -12.38 -0.31 -11.03
C THR A 3 -12.70 -1.70 -10.46
N ASN A 4 -12.76 -2.72 -11.32
CA ASN A 4 -13.01 -4.10 -10.90
C ASN A 4 -11.80 -4.74 -10.21
N ILE A 5 -10.58 -4.26 -10.48
CA ILE A 5 -9.36 -4.74 -9.82
C ILE A 5 -9.28 -4.13 -8.42
N LEU A 6 -9.53 -2.82 -8.27
CA LEU A 6 -9.51 -2.15 -6.97
C LEU A 6 -10.50 -2.78 -5.97
N ARG A 7 -11.68 -3.19 -6.44
CA ARG A 7 -12.67 -3.91 -5.59
C ARG A 7 -12.23 -5.30 -5.15
N LYS A 8 -11.26 -5.90 -5.82
CA LYS A 8 -10.69 -7.22 -5.47
C LYS A 8 -9.53 -7.11 -4.49
N LEU A 9 -9.09 -5.91 -4.15
CA LEU A 9 -8.04 -5.73 -3.14
C LEU A 9 -8.54 -6.28 -1.79
N PRO A 10 -7.68 -6.97 -1.04
CA PRO A 10 -8.05 -7.50 0.24
C PRO A 10 -8.31 -6.37 1.25
N SER A 11 -9.18 -6.62 2.22
CA SER A 11 -9.44 -5.67 3.30
C SER A 11 -8.28 -5.50 4.26
N SER A 12 -7.40 -6.51 4.32
CA SER A 12 -6.15 -6.50 5.08
C SER A 12 -5.06 -7.09 4.20
N TYR A 13 -3.96 -6.36 4.06
CA TYR A 13 -2.77 -6.79 3.35
C TYR A 13 -1.57 -6.74 4.29
N THR A 14 -0.76 -7.78 4.24
CA THR A 14 0.53 -7.84 4.91
C THR A 14 1.49 -8.31 3.84
N ASP A 15 2.58 -7.59 3.66
CA ASP A 15 3.62 -7.99 2.73
C ASP A 15 4.35 -9.23 3.30
N PRO A 16 4.22 -10.41 2.68
CA PRO A 16 4.84 -11.63 3.18
C PRO A 16 6.36 -11.63 3.04
N ASP A 17 6.91 -10.79 2.16
CA ASP A 17 8.34 -10.70 1.90
C ASP A 17 9.04 -9.65 2.79
N MET A 18 8.25 -8.81 3.47
CA MET A 18 8.77 -7.79 4.37
C MET A 18 9.34 -8.42 5.65
N ARG A 19 10.67 -8.47 5.72
CA ARG A 19 11.40 -8.97 6.90
C ARG A 19 11.50 -7.89 7.97
N PRO A 20 11.49 -8.27 9.26
CA PRO A 20 11.75 -7.33 10.33
C PRO A 20 13.11 -6.65 10.13
N GLY A 21 13.13 -5.33 10.20
CA GLY A 21 14.31 -4.51 9.97
C GLY A 21 14.58 -3.58 11.15
N GLU A 22 15.85 -3.40 11.51
CA GLU A 22 16.24 -2.32 12.40
C GLU A 22 16.18 -0.99 11.65
N ILE A 23 15.35 -0.07 12.14
CA ILE A 23 15.18 1.25 11.54
C ILE A 23 15.95 2.34 12.29
N PHE A 24 16.08 2.24 13.62
CA PHE A 24 16.80 3.24 14.43
C PHE A 24 17.13 2.73 15.83
N LEU A 25 18.35 3.01 16.33
CA LEU A 25 18.81 2.85 17.73
C LEU A 25 18.23 1.62 18.47
N GLY A 26 18.27 0.43 17.86
CA GLY A 26 17.80 -0.81 18.48
C GLY A 26 16.29 -0.99 18.51
N ILE A 27 15.53 -0.25 17.69
CA ILE A 27 14.12 -0.50 17.37
C ILE A 27 14.06 -1.37 16.10
N THR A 28 13.51 -2.56 16.25
CA THR A 28 13.12 -3.46 15.15
C THR A 28 11.66 -3.23 14.82
N LEU A 29 11.33 -2.94 13.56
CA LEU A 29 9.97 -3.01 13.04
C LEU A 29 9.73 -4.38 12.42
N GLY A 30 8.58 -5.00 12.73
CA GLY A 30 8.11 -6.18 12.01
C GLY A 30 7.29 -5.83 10.78
N ALA A 31 6.71 -6.86 10.15
CA ALA A 31 5.91 -6.70 8.94
C ALA A 31 4.71 -5.77 9.18
N PRO A 32 4.52 -4.73 8.36
CA PRO A 32 3.38 -3.84 8.48
C PRO A 32 2.11 -4.48 7.93
N VAL A 33 0.98 -4.13 8.54
CA VAL A 33 -0.37 -4.50 8.13
C VAL A 33 -1.07 -3.25 7.63
N LEU A 34 -1.54 -3.30 6.38
CA LEU A 34 -2.42 -2.30 5.78
C LEU A 34 -3.85 -2.81 5.80
N LYS A 35 -4.75 -2.11 6.49
CA LYS A 35 -6.20 -2.36 6.44
C LYS A 35 -6.92 -1.26 5.70
N GLY A 36 -7.93 -1.65 4.94
CA GLY A 36 -8.79 -0.74 4.18
C GLY A 36 -8.40 -0.57 2.71
N ALA A 37 -7.46 -1.36 2.17
CA ALA A 37 -7.13 -1.28 0.74
C ALA A 37 -8.32 -1.61 -0.18
N ASN A 38 -9.27 -2.40 0.29
CA ASN A 38 -10.52 -2.71 -0.41
C ASN A 38 -11.45 -1.50 -0.60
N ILE A 39 -11.23 -0.39 0.10
CA ILE A 39 -12.05 0.82 0.00
C ILE A 39 -11.50 1.83 -1.02
N PHE A 40 -10.38 1.52 -1.69
CA PHE A 40 -9.82 2.38 -2.71
C PHE A 40 -10.78 2.54 -3.89
N LYS A 41 -10.94 3.78 -4.33
CA LYS A 41 -11.69 4.15 -5.52
C LYS A 41 -10.81 4.94 -6.46
N LEU A 42 -11.12 4.88 -7.76
CA LEU A 42 -10.51 5.76 -8.73
C LEU A 42 -10.87 7.21 -8.42
N TYR A 43 -9.87 8.07 -8.56
CA TYR A 43 -10.03 9.50 -8.49
C TYR A 43 -9.69 10.11 -9.86
N GLY A 44 -10.68 10.66 -10.54
CA GLY A 44 -10.48 11.28 -11.85
C GLY A 44 -10.26 10.30 -13.01
N PRO A 45 -9.76 10.79 -14.16
CA PRO A 45 -9.63 10.00 -15.38
C PRO A 45 -8.43 9.05 -15.35
N VAL A 46 -8.57 7.91 -16.04
CA VAL A 46 -7.46 6.99 -16.31
C VAL A 46 -6.60 7.57 -17.43
N SER A 47 -5.30 7.72 -17.19
CA SER A 47 -4.34 8.20 -18.20
C SER A 47 -3.56 7.02 -18.76
N THR A 48 -3.52 6.90 -20.09
CA THR A 48 -2.74 5.86 -20.77
C THR A 48 -1.71 6.53 -21.66
N TYR A 49 -0.47 6.09 -21.59
CA TYR A 49 0.62 6.63 -22.41
C TYR A 49 1.66 5.55 -22.70
N CYS A 50 2.48 5.77 -23.71
CA CYS A 50 3.61 4.90 -24.02
C CYS A 50 4.92 5.58 -23.63
N ARG A 51 5.89 4.81 -23.15
CA ARG A 51 7.25 5.27 -22.88
C ARG A 51 8.20 4.13 -23.22
N ASP A 52 9.17 4.39 -24.09
CA ASP A 52 10.25 3.43 -24.40
C ASP A 52 9.69 2.03 -24.79
N ASP A 53 8.71 2.00 -25.70
CA ASP A 53 7.90 0.84 -26.14
C ASP A 53 6.97 0.21 -25.09
N ASP A 54 7.04 0.62 -23.82
CA ASP A 54 6.13 0.16 -22.78
C ASP A 54 4.80 0.91 -22.82
N ARG A 55 3.70 0.17 -22.70
CA ARG A 55 2.36 0.74 -22.53
C ARG A 55 2.04 0.88 -21.06
N LEU A 56 1.87 2.12 -20.60
CA LEU A 56 1.65 2.46 -19.20
C LEU A 56 0.22 2.97 -18.97
N VAL A 57 -0.34 2.62 -17.82
CA VAL A 57 -1.63 3.10 -17.32
C VAL A 57 -1.42 3.74 -15.97
N LYS A 58 -1.64 5.06 -15.90
CA LYS A 58 -1.58 5.85 -14.69
C LYS A 58 -2.98 6.14 -14.18
N VAL A 59 -3.17 5.90 -12.89
CA VAL A 59 -4.42 6.19 -12.19
C VAL A 59 -4.15 6.84 -10.85
N ASP A 60 -5.02 7.75 -10.45
CA ASP A 60 -5.10 8.20 -9.07
C ASP A 60 -6.15 7.37 -8.35
N ILE A 61 -5.83 6.92 -7.14
CA ILE A 61 -6.75 6.23 -6.24
C ILE A 61 -6.86 6.99 -4.92
N VAL A 62 -8.04 6.95 -4.32
CA VAL A 62 -8.34 7.60 -3.05
C VAL A 62 -9.06 6.64 -2.12
N ALA A 63 -8.76 6.72 -0.83
CA ALA A 63 -9.54 6.11 0.23
C ALA A 63 -10.45 7.17 0.87
N ASP A 64 -11.77 7.05 0.63
CA ASP A 64 -12.78 7.98 1.18
C ASP A 64 -12.93 7.84 2.70
N TYR A 65 -12.58 6.67 3.23
CA TYR A 65 -12.56 6.40 4.66
C TYR A 65 -11.12 6.21 5.13
N PRO A 66 -10.84 6.50 6.40
CA PRO A 66 -9.52 6.25 6.97
C PRO A 66 -9.07 4.80 6.79
N MET A 67 -7.82 4.65 6.35
CA MET A 67 -7.10 3.38 6.34
C MET A 67 -6.21 3.29 7.58
N GLU A 68 -5.93 2.06 8.00
CA GLU A 68 -5.03 1.77 9.11
C GLU A 68 -3.75 1.15 8.54
N PHE A 69 -2.60 1.74 8.84
CA PHE A 69 -1.31 1.12 8.60
C PHE A 69 -0.60 0.96 9.93
N SER A 70 -0.32 -0.27 10.34
CA SER A 70 0.30 -0.56 11.63
C SER A 70 1.43 -1.56 11.49
N ALA A 71 2.41 -1.49 12.38
CA ALA A 71 3.53 -2.41 12.43
C ALA A 71 3.89 -2.72 13.90
N PRO A 72 4.18 -3.99 14.23
CA PRO A 72 4.74 -4.30 15.52
C PRO A 72 6.16 -3.73 15.61
N TRP A 73 6.53 -3.23 16.78
CA TRP A 73 7.89 -2.80 17.07
C TRP A 73 8.40 -3.52 18.30
N LYS A 74 9.73 -3.69 18.36
CA LYS A 74 10.44 -4.23 19.51
C LYS A 74 11.73 -3.46 19.71
N ILE A 75 12.12 -3.22 20.96
CA ILE A 75 13.44 -2.68 21.29
C ILE A 75 14.34 -3.74 21.93
N CYS A 76 15.66 -3.54 21.87
CA CYS A 76 16.65 -4.46 22.44
C CYS A 76 16.44 -4.75 23.93
N SER A 77 15.88 -3.81 24.70
CA SER A 77 15.54 -4.02 26.12
C SER A 77 14.35 -4.97 26.34
N GLY A 78 13.76 -5.49 25.28
CA GLY A 78 12.68 -6.47 25.31
C GLY A 78 11.27 -5.88 25.30
N LYS A 79 11.12 -4.54 25.38
CA LYS A 79 9.78 -3.92 25.23
C LYS A 79 9.31 -4.03 23.79
N GLU A 80 8.02 -4.26 23.63
CA GLU A 80 7.37 -4.40 22.34
C GLU A 80 6.01 -3.70 22.34
N GLY A 81 5.49 -3.43 21.16
CA GLY A 81 4.19 -2.81 20.98
C GLY A 81 3.80 -2.74 19.52
N VAL A 82 2.75 -1.98 19.23
CA VAL A 82 2.29 -1.70 17.88
C VAL A 82 2.31 -0.19 17.69
N VAL A 83 2.89 0.25 16.58
CA VAL A 83 2.81 1.64 16.12
C VAL A 83 1.95 1.65 14.86
N GLY A 84 1.17 2.70 14.66
CA GLY A 84 0.38 2.81 13.45
C GLY A 84 -0.09 4.23 13.17
N ILE A 85 -0.54 4.41 11.94
CA ILE A 85 -1.16 5.62 11.43
C ILE A 85 -2.59 5.29 10.98
N HIS A 86 -3.48 6.26 11.19
CA HIS A 86 -4.87 6.17 10.78
C HIS A 86 -5.22 7.45 10.00
N GLY A 87 -5.62 7.31 8.74
CA GLY A 87 -5.87 8.47 7.90
C GLY A 87 -6.34 8.13 6.49
N THR A 88 -6.78 9.15 5.76
CA THR A 88 -7.12 9.02 4.34
C THR A 88 -5.85 9.13 3.49
N ALA A 89 -5.86 8.52 2.32
CA ALA A 89 -4.75 8.62 1.38
C ALA A 89 -5.25 8.84 -0.04
N ARG A 90 -4.46 9.61 -0.80
CA ARG A 90 -4.55 9.71 -2.25
C ARG A 90 -3.21 9.28 -2.82
N VAL A 91 -3.21 8.28 -3.70
CA VAL A 91 -2.01 7.67 -4.26
C VAL A 91 -2.13 7.64 -5.77
N THR A 92 -1.05 7.96 -6.46
CA THR A 92 -0.92 7.78 -7.90
C THR A 92 -0.18 6.47 -8.16
N VAL A 93 -0.79 5.57 -8.93
CA VAL A 93 -0.20 4.29 -9.29
C VAL A 93 -0.03 4.22 -10.80
N THR A 94 1.13 3.74 -11.24
CA THR A 94 1.41 3.48 -12.65
C THR A 94 1.57 1.98 -12.83
N PHE A 95 0.78 1.42 -13.74
CA PHE A 95 0.83 0.01 -14.11
C PHE A 95 1.44 -0.11 -15.50
N GLU A 96 2.38 -1.03 -15.66
CA GLU A 96 2.83 -1.49 -16.97
C GLU A 96 1.85 -2.54 -17.51
N VAL A 97 1.49 -2.42 -18.78
CA VAL A 97 0.59 -3.35 -19.45
C VAL A 97 1.42 -4.28 -20.31
N THR A 98 1.81 -5.42 -19.73
CA THR A 98 2.44 -6.51 -20.46
C THR A 98 1.36 -7.26 -21.26
N HIS A 99 1.50 -7.36 -22.59
CA HIS A 99 0.69 -8.31 -23.36
C HIS A 99 1.13 -9.74 -23.03
N PRO A 100 0.19 -10.69 -22.88
CA PRO A 100 0.50 -12.12 -22.88
C PRO A 100 0.93 -12.62 -24.26
#